data_AF-A0A6I5CL34-F1
#
_entry.id   AF-A0A6I5CL34-F1
#
_cell.length_a   1.000
_cell.length_b   1.000
_cell.length_c   1.000
_cell.angle_alpha   90.00
_cell.angle_beta   90.00
_cell.angle_gamma   90.00
#
_symmetry.space_group_name_H-M   'P 1'
#
loop_
_entity.id
_entity.type
_entity.pdbx_description
1 polymer ?
#
loop_
_entity_poly.entity_id
_entity_poly.type
_entity_poly.pdbx_seq_one_letter_code
_entity_poly.pdbx_strand_id
1 'polypeptide(L)' 'ALQIARAFGLRAVGVASEGKKDFVESLGAVHVASGPGWAGRARTAVPDGADAVYDLIGGEVLKDAAGLVA' A
#
# COMPACT_ATOMS: atom_id res chain seq x y z
N ALA A 1 -2.35 8.91 -6.41
CA ALA A 1 -3.50 8.20 -5.81
C ALA A 1 -3.72 8.55 -4.34
N LEU A 2 -2.69 8.52 -3.48
CA LEU A 2 -2.86 8.68 -2.02
C LEU A 2 -3.62 9.95 -1.57
N GLN A 3 -3.25 11.13 -2.09
CA GLN A 3 -3.97 12.38 -1.76
C GLN A 3 -5.43 12.37 -2.21
N ILE A 4 -5.72 11.73 -3.35
CA ILE A 4 -7.09 11.58 -3.86
C ILE A 4 -7.87 10.65 -2.94
N ALA A 5 -7.32 9.48 -2.60
CA ALA A 5 -7.92 8.55 -1.65
C ALA A 5 -8.25 9.24 -0.31
N ARG A 6 -7.30 10.02 0.22
CA ARG A 6 -7.50 10.83 1.43
C ARG A 6 -8.61 11.87 1.26
N ALA A 7 -8.69 12.54 0.11
CA ALA A 7 -9.76 13.50 -0.17
C ALA A 7 -11.15 12.83 -0.21
N PHE A 8 -11.22 11.55 -0.56
CA PHE A 8 -12.43 10.72 -0.48
C PHE A 8 -12.65 10.07 0.90
N GLY A 9 -11.85 10.40 1.90
CA GLY A 9 -11.96 9.82 3.25
C GLY A 9 -11.51 8.37 3.36
N LEU A 10 -10.80 7.84 2.36
CA LEU A 10 -10.27 6.48 2.38
C LEU A 10 -8.97 6.43 3.19
N ARG A 11 -8.79 5.34 3.95
CA ARG A 11 -7.51 4.97 4.53
C ARG A 11 -6.67 4.27 3.46
N ALA A 12 -5.46 4.77 3.22
CA ALA A 12 -4.56 4.18 2.23
C ALA A 12 -3.28 3.63 2.86
N VAL A 13 -2.78 2.53 2.31
CA VAL A 13 -1.44 1.99 2.56
C VAL A 13 -0.61 2.17 1.28
N GLY A 14 0.56 2.80 1.39
CA GLY A 14 1.45 3.06 0.27
C GLY A 14 2.71 2.20 0.34
N VAL A 15 2.94 1.36 -0.68
CA VAL A 15 4.15 0.55 -0.79
C VAL A 15 5.23 1.34 -1.53
N ALA A 16 6.35 1.62 -0.87
CA ALA A 16 7.47 2.36 -1.45
C ALA A 16 8.79 2.00 -0.76
N SER A 17 9.92 2.43 -1.31
CA SER A 17 11.23 2.26 -0.65
C SER A 17 11.25 2.90 0.74
N GLU A 18 12.10 2.40 1.64
CA GLU A 18 12.21 2.91 3.02
C GLU A 18 12.49 4.41 3.07
N GLY A 19 13.38 4.91 2.21
CA GLY A 19 13.70 6.34 2.13
C GLY A 19 12.54 7.24 1.67
N LYS A 20 11.40 6.67 1.28
CA LYS A 20 10.18 7.42 0.93
C LYS A 20 9.13 7.43 2.06
N LYS A 21 9.44 6.90 3.25
CA LYS A 21 8.50 6.82 4.37
C LYS A 21 7.86 8.18 4.66
N ASP A 22 8.67 9.20 4.95
CA ASP A 22 8.18 10.53 5.31
C ASP A 22 7.35 11.15 4.18
N PHE A 23 7.76 10.94 2.93
CA PHE A 23 6.99 11.41 1.78
C PHE A 23 5.62 10.73 1.69
N VAL A 24 5.55 9.40 1.77
CA VAL A 24 4.29 8.65 1.72
C VAL A 24 3.36 9.04 2.86
N GLU A 25 3.90 9.17 4.08
CA GLU A 25 3.13 9.58 5.25
C GLU A 25 2.64 11.02 5.15
N SER A 26 3.42 11.94 4.58
CA SER A 26 2.98 13.31 4.30
C SER A 26 1.78 13.40 3.34
N LEU A 27 1.56 12.38 2.51
CA LEU A 27 0.41 12.29 1.60
C LEU A 27 -0.86 11.75 2.30
N GLY A 28 -0.75 11.33 3.56
CA GLY A 28 -1.85 10.81 4.37
C GLY A 28 -2.04 9.30 4.28
N ALA A 29 -0.99 8.54 3.98
CA ALA A 29 -1.03 7.08 3.89
C ALA A 29 -0.09 6.40 4.87
N VAL A 30 -0.39 5.17 5.26
CA VAL A 30 0.54 4.32 6.03
C VAL A 30 1.61 3.80 5.07
N HIS A 31 2.89 4.04 5.37
CA HIS A 31 3.98 3.51 4.57
C HIS A 31 4.20 2.02 4.84
N VAL A 32 4.42 1.25 3.78
CA VAL A 32 4.95 -0.11 3.82
C VAL A 32 6.20 -0.19 2.95
N ALA A 33 7.29 -0.67 3.52
CA ALA A 33 8.54 -0.83 2.78
C ALA A 33 8.40 -1.87 1.65
N SER A 34 8.76 -1.48 0.43
CA SER A 34 8.84 -2.36 -0.74
C SER A 34 9.96 -3.41 -0.62
N GLY A 35 10.06 -4.32 -1.59
CA GLY A 35 11.11 -5.35 -1.65
C GLY A 35 10.67 -6.69 -1.06
N PRO A 36 11.60 -7.63 -0.85
CA PRO A 36 11.26 -8.98 -0.37
C PRO A 36 10.40 -8.95 0.92
N GLY A 37 9.36 -9.78 0.94
CA GLY A 37 8.43 -9.88 2.07
C GLY A 37 7.47 -8.69 2.24
N TRP A 38 7.38 -7.77 1.27
CA TRP A 38 6.50 -6.60 1.37
C TRP A 38 5.03 -6.98 1.60
N ALA A 39 4.53 -8.04 0.95
CA ALA A 39 3.14 -8.47 1.09
C ALA A 39 2.81 -8.91 2.52
N GLY A 40 3.76 -9.53 3.23
CA GLY A 40 3.63 -9.85 4.65
C GLY A 40 3.51 -8.60 5.52
N ARG A 41 4.38 -7.60 5.28
CA ARG A 41 4.31 -6.29 5.96
C ARG A 41 3.00 -5.56 5.65
N ALA A 42 2.51 -5.66 4.41
CA ALA A 42 1.24 -5.07 4.01
C ALA A 42 0.07 -5.71 4.76
N ARG A 43 0.02 -7.04 4.92
CA ARG A 43 -1.01 -7.72 5.73
C ARG A 43 -1.04 -7.21 7.18
N THR A 44 0.11 -6.90 7.77
CA THR A 44 0.13 -6.29 9.11
C THR A 44 -0.53 -4.91 9.16
N ALA A 45 -0.47 -4.13 8.06
CA ALA A 45 -1.10 -2.81 7.96
C ALA A 45 -2.59 -2.86 7.56
N VAL A 46 -3.04 -3.98 6.98
CA VAL A 46 -4.44 -4.27 6.62
C VAL A 46 -4.83 -5.66 7.13
N PRO A 47 -4.99 -5.84 8.46
CA PRO A 47 -5.22 -7.16 9.06
C PRO A 47 -6.53 -7.82 8.59
N ASP A 48 -7.54 -7.02 8.27
CA ASP A 48 -8.83 -7.47 7.74
C ASP A 48 -8.85 -7.60 6.21
N GLY A 49 -7.69 -7.41 5.56
CA GLY A 49 -7.58 -7.28 4.11
C GLY A 49 -7.81 -5.84 3.63
N ALA A 50 -7.47 -5.60 2.37
CA ALA A 50 -7.72 -4.33 1.68
C ALA A 50 -9.03 -4.42 0.90
N ASP A 51 -9.81 -3.33 0.86
CA ASP A 51 -11.04 -3.28 0.04
C ASP A 51 -10.72 -3.24 -1.47
N ALA A 52 -9.56 -2.71 -1.83
CA ALA A 52 -9.10 -2.59 -3.21
C ALA A 52 -7.58 -2.45 -3.30
N VAL A 53 -7.03 -2.77 -4.47
CA VAL A 53 -5.63 -2.54 -4.84
C VAL A 53 -5.56 -1.64 -6.07
N TYR A 54 -4.68 -0.65 -6.02
CA TYR A 54 -4.34 0.20 -7.16
C TYR A 54 -2.86 0.06 -7.46
N ASP A 55 -2.53 -0.69 -8.51
CA ASP A 55 -1.16 -1.06 -8.86
C ASP A 55 -0.66 -0.31 -10.10
N LEU A 56 0.58 0.18 -10.02
CA LEU A 56 1.26 0.93 -11.08
C LEU A 56 2.54 0.24 -11.56
N ILE A 57 2.81 -0.99 -11.12
CA ILE A 57 4.05 -1.73 -11.42
C ILE A 57 3.78 -2.93 -12.33
N GLY A 58 2.76 -3.73 -12.01
CA GLY A 58 2.40 -4.97 -12.68
C GLY A 58 3.21 -6.18 -12.21
N GLY A 59 3.11 -7.27 -12.97
CA GLY A 59 3.89 -8.49 -12.75
C GLY A 59 3.64 -9.17 -11.40
N GLU A 60 4.70 -9.69 -10.77
CA GLU A 60 4.60 -10.38 -9.48
C GLU A 60 4.12 -9.47 -8.35
N VAL A 61 4.41 -8.16 -8.42
CA VAL A 61 3.92 -7.19 -7.43
C VAL A 61 2.40 -7.13 -7.44
N LEU A 62 1.77 -7.10 -8.61
CA LEU A 62 0.31 -7.14 -8.72
C LEU A 62 -0.26 -8.47 -8.21
N LYS A 63 0.38 -9.60 -8.54
CA LYS A 63 -0.08 -10.93 -8.08
C LYS A 63 -0.06 -11.05 -6.56
N ASP A 64 1.03 -10.60 -5.94
CA ASP A 64 1.16 -10.52 -4.49
C ASP A 64 0.11 -9.58 -3.87
N ALA A 65 -0.11 -8.41 -4.50
CA ALA A 65 -1.08 -7.42 -4.04
C ALA A 65 -2.52 -7.91 -4.14
N ALA A 66 -2.87 -8.62 -5.21
CA ALA A 66 -4.20 -9.18 -5.40
C ALA A 66 -4.59 -10.12 -4.25
N GLY A 67 -3.62 -10.83 -3.66
CA GLY A 67 -3.81 -11.67 -2.47
C GLY A 67 -3.94 -10.90 -1.14
N LEU A 68 -4.05 -9.58 -1.18
CA LEU A 68 -4.38 -8.72 -0.03
C LEU A 68 -5.84 -8.27 -0.01
N VAL A 69 -6.56 -8.39 -1.14
CA VAL A 69 -7.97 -7.98 -1.22
C VAL A 69 -8.84 -9.00 -0.50
N ALA A 70 -9.77 -8.52 0.33
CA ALA A 70 -10.75 -9.34 1.05
C ALA A 70 -11.95 -9.74 0.19
#